data_AF-A0A973B1Q3-F1
#
_entry.id   AF-A0A973B1Q3-F1
#
_cell.length_a   1.000
_cell.length_b   1.000
_cell.length_c   1.000
_cell.angle_alpha   90.00
_cell.angle_beta   90.00
_cell.angle_gamma   90.00
#
_symmetry.space_group_name_H-M   'P 1'
#
loop_
_entity.id
_entity.type
_entity.pdbx_description
1 polymer ?
#
loop_
_entity_poly.entity_id
_entity_poly.type
_entity_poly.pdbx_seq_one_letter_code
_entity_poly.pdbx_strand_id
1 'polypeptide(L)'
;MTATTKGLAPDAAVRADERIGDMVDSAVNYALAADDGACMEGEAKCGIFELTLAVPPCSSEILCLKLDVNGVPVGSATSDQQVNVLVLDPVSGRTVDLSRFVPP
;
A
#
# COMPACT_ATOMS: atom_id res chain seq x y z
N MET A 1 11.81 -0.63 -1.53
CA MET A 1 11.61 -2.07 -1.22
C MET A 1 11.58 -2.89 -2.51
N THR A 2 11.59 -4.22 -2.46
CA THR A 2 11.44 -5.06 -3.67
C THR A 2 10.11 -5.81 -3.65
N ALA A 3 9.31 -5.67 -4.72
CA ALA A 3 8.14 -6.51 -4.98
C ALA A 3 8.49 -7.60 -6.01
N THR A 4 7.73 -8.71 -6.01
CA THR A 4 7.88 -9.76 -7.02
C THR A 4 6.54 -10.37 -7.36
N THR A 5 6.10 -10.17 -8.59
CA THR A 5 4.84 -10.68 -9.10
C THR A 5 5.07 -11.92 -9.95
N LYS A 6 4.32 -12.99 -9.68
CA LYS A 6 4.36 -14.25 -10.44
C LYS A 6 3.09 -14.42 -11.25
N GLY A 7 3.23 -15.06 -12.43
CA GLY A 7 2.08 -15.39 -13.29
C GLY A 7 1.69 -14.30 -14.30
N LEU A 8 2.41 -13.18 -14.35
CA LEU A 8 2.28 -12.17 -15.41
C LEU A 8 3.36 -12.36 -16.49
N ALA A 9 3.12 -11.79 -17.67
CA ALA A 9 4.17 -11.66 -18.69
C ALA A 9 5.34 -10.83 -18.14
N PRO A 10 6.61 -11.08 -18.54
CA PRO A 10 7.79 -10.45 -17.93
C PRO A 10 7.71 -8.93 -17.84
N ASP A 11 7.36 -8.25 -18.94
CA ASP A 11 7.25 -6.79 -18.97
C ASP A 11 6.11 -6.26 -18.09
N ALA A 12 5.02 -7.02 -17.97
CA ALA A 12 3.89 -6.68 -17.11
C ALA A 12 4.25 -6.91 -15.63
N ALA A 13 5.02 -7.95 -15.32
CA ALA A 13 5.53 -8.24 -13.99
C ALA A 13 6.46 -7.12 -13.50
N VAL A 14 7.42 -6.68 -14.34
CA VAL A 14 8.32 -5.56 -14.00
C VAL A 14 7.53 -4.30 -13.68
N ARG A 15 6.55 -3.93 -14.53
CA ARG A 15 5.71 -2.76 -14.29
C ARG A 15 4.84 -2.91 -13.05
N ALA A 16 4.29 -4.09 -12.79
CA ALA A 16 3.52 -4.35 -11.58
C ALA A 16 4.40 -4.23 -10.33
N ASP A 17 5.61 -4.79 -10.37
CA ASP A 17 6.57 -4.74 -9.26
C ASP A 17 7.01 -3.32 -8.94
N GLU A 18 7.27 -2.50 -9.97
CA GLU A 18 7.55 -1.07 -9.80
C GLU A 18 6.38 -0.36 -9.08
N ARG A 19 5.13 -0.58 -9.51
CA ARG A 19 3.95 0.07 -8.91
C ARG A 19 3.68 -0.37 -7.48
N ILE A 20 3.86 -1.66 -7.19
CA ILE A 20 3.71 -2.21 -5.84
C ILE A 20 4.82 -1.66 -4.94
N GLY A 21 6.06 -1.62 -5.45
CA GLY A 21 7.20 -1.03 -4.77
C GLY A 21 6.95 0.43 -4.41
N ASP A 22 6.54 1.26 -5.37
CA ASP A 22 6.21 2.67 -5.18
C ASP A 22 5.12 2.87 -4.12
N MET A 23 4.06 2.04 -4.14
CA MET A 23 2.97 2.10 -3.16
C MET A 23 3.46 1.82 -1.73
N VAL A 24 4.30 0.79 -1.56
CA VAL A 24 4.87 0.43 -0.25
C VAL A 24 5.89 1.47 0.20
N ASP A 25 6.79 1.89 -0.67
CA ASP A 25 7.81 2.90 -0.36
C ASP A 25 7.16 4.24 0.02
N SER A 26 6.07 4.64 -0.65
CA SER A 26 5.31 5.84 -0.24
C SER A 26 4.72 5.71 1.15
N ALA A 27 4.16 4.56 1.52
CA ALA A 27 3.60 4.34 2.85
C ALA A 27 4.69 4.35 3.94
N VAL A 28 5.85 3.76 3.63
CA VAL A 28 6.99 3.70 4.56
C VAL A 28 7.63 5.05 4.74
N ASN A 29 7.81 5.81 3.66
CA ASN A 29 8.33 7.18 3.73
C ASN A 29 7.38 8.09 4.52
N TYR A 30 6.07 7.91 4.38
CA TYR A 30 5.09 8.61 5.22
C TYR A 30 5.31 8.29 6.71
N ALA A 31 5.53 7.03 7.05
CA ALA A 31 5.82 6.60 8.42
C ALA A 31 7.14 7.17 8.96
N LEU A 32 8.19 7.15 8.14
CA LEU A 32 9.53 7.60 8.52
C LEU A 32 9.66 9.13 8.58
N ALA A 33 8.77 9.87 7.89
CA ALA A 33 8.72 11.32 8.00
C ALA A 33 8.21 11.81 9.38
N ALA A 34 7.76 10.90 10.25
CA ALA A 34 7.47 11.20 11.64
C ALA A 34 8.78 11.36 12.44
N ASP A 35 9.19 12.62 12.57
CA ASP A 35 10.16 13.27 13.47
C ASP A 35 11.00 12.41 14.46
N ASP A 36 12.31 12.67 14.51
CA ASP A 36 13.34 11.95 15.27
C ASP A 36 13.40 12.29 16.78
N GLY A 37 12.33 12.87 17.31
CA GLY A 37 12.23 13.29 18.71
C GLY A 37 12.19 12.12 19.70
N ALA A 38 12.59 12.39 20.95
CA ALA A 38 12.57 11.40 22.03
C ALA A 38 11.19 10.76 22.18
N CYS A 39 11.19 9.43 22.34
CA CYS A 39 9.96 8.67 22.30
C CYS A 39 9.28 8.61 23.68
N MET A 40 8.22 9.40 23.87
CA MET A 40 7.42 9.43 25.11
C MET A 40 6.09 8.69 24.95
N GLU A 41 5.64 8.04 26.02
CA GLU A 41 4.38 7.30 26.06
C GLU A 41 3.19 8.21 25.69
N GLY A 42 2.30 7.72 24.82
CA GLY A 42 1.13 8.46 24.33
C GLY A 42 1.39 9.42 23.17
N GLU A 43 2.65 9.65 22.78
CA GLU A 43 2.95 10.49 21.61
C GLU A 43 2.71 9.74 20.30
N ALA A 44 2.08 10.40 19.32
CA ALA A 44 1.76 9.80 18.03
C ALA A 44 2.99 9.29 17.25
N LYS A 45 4.16 9.91 17.47
CA LYS A 45 5.44 9.50 16.88
C LYS A 45 6.05 8.25 17.51
N CYS A 46 5.50 7.81 18.64
CA CYS A 46 5.90 6.62 19.37
C CYS A 46 4.90 5.52 19.14
N GLY A 47 5.03 4.78 18.06
CA GLY A 47 4.05 3.77 17.74
C GLY A 47 4.62 2.57 17.00
N ILE A 48 3.79 1.54 16.93
CA ILE A 48 3.98 0.45 15.99
C ILE A 48 3.43 0.93 14.66
N PHE A 49 4.27 0.84 13.64
CA PHE A 49 3.85 1.00 12.26
C PHE A 49 3.64 -0.39 11.64
N GLU A 50 2.41 -0.69 11.25
CA GLU A 50 2.03 -1.96 10.63
C GLU A 50 1.59 -1.73 9.19
N LEU A 51 2.14 -2.56 8.30
CA LEU A 51 1.76 -2.61 6.88
C LEU A 51 1.19 -3.98 6.58
N THR A 52 -0.05 -4.02 6.09
CA THR A 52 -0.69 -5.25 5.64
C THR A 52 -1.06 -5.13 4.17
N LEU A 53 -0.43 -5.95 3.32
CA LEU A 53 -0.77 -6.06 1.91
C LEU A 53 -1.70 -7.26 1.70
N ALA A 54 -2.87 -7.00 1.11
CA ALA A 54 -3.86 -8.01 0.78
C ALA A 54 -4.23 -7.98 -0.71
N VAL A 55 -4.66 -9.12 -1.22
CA VAL A 55 -5.19 -9.29 -2.59
C VAL A 55 -6.70 -9.54 -2.48
N PRO A 56 -7.53 -8.50 -2.34
CA PRO A 56 -8.98 -8.68 -2.26
C PRO A 56 -9.55 -9.23 -3.57
N PRO A 57 -10.66 -10.00 -3.50
CA PRO A 57 -11.35 -10.44 -4.70
C PRO A 57 -11.86 -9.21 -5.48
N CYS A 58 -11.63 -9.20 -6.78
CA CYS A 58 -12.22 -8.23 -7.70
C CYS A 58 -12.54 -8.90 -9.04
N SER A 59 -12.86 -8.11 -10.09
CA SER A 59 -13.19 -8.68 -11.41
C SER A 59 -12.04 -9.57 -11.89
N SER A 60 -12.38 -10.70 -12.51
CA SER A 60 -11.41 -11.71 -12.97
C SER A 60 -10.39 -11.19 -13.98
N GLU A 61 -10.64 -10.02 -14.56
CA GLU A 61 -9.78 -9.37 -15.55
C GLU A 61 -8.79 -8.36 -14.95
N ILE A 62 -8.80 -8.17 -13.62
CA ILE A 62 -7.95 -7.18 -12.94
C ILE A 62 -7.34 -7.79 -11.67
N LEU A 63 -6.17 -7.29 -11.30
CA LEU A 63 -5.52 -7.58 -10.04
C LEU A 63 -5.75 -6.41 -9.09
N CYS A 64 -6.37 -6.67 -7.94
CA CYS A 64 -6.58 -5.66 -6.92
C CYS A 64 -5.68 -5.91 -5.72
N LEU A 65 -5.05 -4.85 -5.26
CA LEU A 65 -4.15 -4.85 -4.12
C LEU A 65 -4.63 -3.78 -3.15
N LYS A 66 -4.69 -4.14 -1.88
CA LYS A 66 -5.03 -3.26 -0.78
C LYS A 66 -3.87 -3.24 0.20
N LEU A 67 -3.29 -2.08 0.43
CA LEU A 67 -2.29 -1.85 1.47
C LEU A 67 -2.97 -1.09 2.61
N ASP A 68 -3.17 -1.78 3.73
CA ASP A 68 -3.55 -1.19 4.99
C ASP A 68 -2.29 -0.71 5.73
N VAL A 69 -2.33 0.53 6.19
CA VAL A 69 -1.24 1.21 6.88
C VAL A 69 -1.76 1.66 8.23
N ASN A 70 -1.28 1.07 9.32
CA ASN A 70 -1.71 1.41 10.68
C ASN A 70 -0.56 2.03 11.47
N GLY A 71 -0.80 3.20 12.06
CA GLY A 71 0.04 3.78 13.10
C GLY A 71 -0.64 3.60 14.46
N VAL A 72 -0.01 2.86 15.36
CA VAL A 72 -0.54 2.57 16.71
C VAL A 72 0.39 3.16 17.76
N PRO A 73 0.11 4.36 18.29
CA PRO A 73 0.91 4.95 19.35
C PRO A 73 0.91 4.10 20.63
N VAL A 74 2.08 3.92 21.23
CA VAL A 74 2.28 3.20 22.50
C VAL A 74 1.54 3.95 23.61
N GLY A 75 0.69 3.24 24.35
CA GLY A 75 -0.10 3.81 25.44
C GLY A 75 -1.35 4.59 24.99
N SER A 76 -1.63 4.64 23.68
CA SER A 76 -2.89 5.20 23.16
C SER A 76 -3.92 4.11 22.89
N ALA A 77 -5.20 4.46 23.06
CA ALA A 77 -6.34 3.63 22.63
C ALA A 77 -6.80 3.96 21.19
N THR A 78 -6.14 4.90 20.52
CA THR A 78 -6.45 5.31 19.15
C THR A 78 -5.35 4.87 18.21
N SER A 79 -5.73 4.55 16.97
CA SER A 79 -4.81 4.25 15.88
C SER A 79 -5.18 5.06 14.66
N ASP A 80 -4.19 5.52 13.92
CA ASP A 80 -4.39 6.12 12.61
C ASP A 80 -4.30 5.05 11.54
N GLN A 81 -5.29 4.99 10.65
CA GLN A 81 -5.32 4.03 9.55
C GLN A 81 -5.40 4.77 8.22
N GLN A 82 -4.51 4.43 7.30
CA GLN A 82 -4.58 4.79 5.89
C GLN A 82 -4.76 3.53 5.05
N VAL A 83 -5.57 3.64 4.00
CA VAL A 83 -5.80 2.56 3.05
C VAL A 83 -5.40 3.03 1.67
N ASN A 84 -4.42 2.34 1.07
CA ASN A 84 -4.02 2.55 -0.31
C ASN A 84 -4.54 1.39 -1.17
N VAL A 85 -5.17 1.70 -2.30
CA VAL A 85 -5.70 0.70 -3.22
C VAL A 85 -5.00 0.86 -4.56
N LEU A 86 -4.50 -0.25 -5.09
CA LEU A 86 -3.89 -0.33 -6.40
C LEU A 86 -4.65 -1.38 -7.23
N VAL A 87 -5.16 -0.96 -8.38
CA VAL A 87 -5.82 -1.85 -9.35
C VAL A 87 -4.93 -1.94 -10.58
N LEU A 88 -4.52 -3.14 -10.95
CA LEU A 88 -3.62 -3.41 -12.07
C LEU A 88 -4.32 -4.23 -13.14
N ASP A 89 -4.04 -3.90 -14.40
CA ASP A 89 -4.33 -4.77 -15.52
C ASP A 89 -3.23 -5.87 -15.58
N PRO A 90 -3.58 -7.16 -15.41
CA PRO A 90 -2.61 -8.25 -15.41
C PRO A 90 -1.92 -8.42 -16.78
N VAL A 91 -2.52 -7.96 -17.88
CA VAL A 91 -1.91 -8.08 -19.21
C VAL A 91 -0.80 -7.05 -19.39
N SER A 92 -1.05 -5.78 -19.05
CA SER A 92 -0.09 -4.71 -19.26
C SER A 92 0.79 -4.39 -18.03
N GLY A 93 0.37 -4.79 -16.83
CA GLY A 93 0.98 -4.39 -15.56
C GLY A 93 0.71 -2.93 -15.18
N ARG A 94 -0.23 -2.25 -15.85
CA ARG A 94 -0.52 -0.82 -15.64
C ARG A 94 -1.68 -0.63 -14.68
N THR A 95 -1.68 0.52 -13.98
CA THR A 95 -2.82 0.93 -13.16
C THR A 95 -4.07 1.14 -14.00
N VAL A 96 -5.19 0.62 -13.51
CA VAL A 96 -6.51 0.82 -14.10
C VAL A 96 -7.18 2.00 -13.42
N ASP A 97 -7.72 2.92 -14.22
CA ASP A 97 -8.42 4.10 -13.73
C ASP A 97 -9.81 3.75 -13.16
N LEU A 98 -10.21 4.42 -12.07
CA LEU A 98 -11.52 4.23 -11.43
C LEU A 98 -12.68 4.56 -12.38
N SER A 99 -12.47 5.49 -13.32
CA SER A 99 -13.46 5.84 -14.37
C SER A 99 -13.86 4.67 -15.27
N ARG A 100 -13.06 3.59 -15.30
CA ARG A 100 -13.44 2.34 -15.99
C ARG A 100 -14.62 1.64 -15.30
N PHE A 101 -14.80 1.85 -13.99
CA PHE A 101 -15.77 1.11 -13.17
C PHE A 101 -16.93 1.99 -12.68
N VAL A 102 -16.72 3.30 -12.59
CA VAL A 102 -17.73 4.26 -12.18
C VAL A 102 -17.91 5.26 -13.33
N PRO A 103 -19.00 5.15 -14.11
CA PRO A 103 -19.33 6.20 -15.08
C PRO A 103 -19.58 7.53 -14.34
N PRO A 104 -19.30 8.67 -15.00
CA PRO A 104 -19.50 10.01 -14.41
C PRO A 104 -20.95 10.27 -14.01
#